data_AF-A0A091AIX1-F1
#
_entry.id   AF-A0A091AIX1-F1
#
_cell.length_a   1.000
_cell.length_b   1.000
_cell.length_c   1.000
_cell.angle_alpha   90.00
_cell.angle_beta   90.00
_cell.angle_gamma   90.00
#
_symmetry.space_group_name_H-M   'P 1'
#
loop_
_entity.id
_entity.type
_entity.pdbx_description
1 polymer ?
#
loop_
_entity_poly.entity_id
_entity_poly.type
_entity_poly.pdbx_seq_one_letter_code
_entity_poly.pdbx_strand_id
1 'polypeptide(L)' 'NPEEITQLQKHISEVRAKDMALKITDLDINGDDLKGIGIQSGPEMGRVLKGLLDVVLEDPLMNTKEKLLEEAKHMM' A
#
# COMPACT_ATOMS: atom_id res chain seq x y z
N ASN A 1 -13.42 5.65 34.81
CA ASN A 1 -13.59 4.22 35.18
C ASN A 1 -12.44 3.41 34.55
N PRO A 2 -11.72 2.49 35.25
CA PRO A 2 -10.66 1.67 34.64
C PRO A 2 -11.06 0.94 33.35
N GLU A 3 -12.33 0.61 33.16
CA GLU A 3 -12.85 0.05 31.90
C GLU A 3 -12.78 1.02 30.71
N GLU A 4 -13.02 2.32 30.92
CA GLU A 4 -12.97 3.33 29.86
C GLU A 4 -11.55 3.53 29.33
N ILE A 5 -10.56 3.51 30.23
CA ILE A 5 -9.14 3.61 29.86
C ILE A 5 -8.72 2.39 29.03
N THR A 6 -9.18 1.20 29.41
CA THR A 6 -8.91 -0.06 28.68
C THR A 6 -9.53 -0.04 27.28
N GLN A 7 -10.76 0.46 27.15
CA GLN A 7 -11.45 0.60 25.86
C GLN A 7 -10.72 1.57 24.93
N LEU A 8 -10.30 2.74 25.44
CA LEU A 8 -9.50 3.70 24.68
C LEU A 8 -8.15 3.12 24.25
N GLN A 9 -7.45 2.42 25.14
CA GLN A 9 -6.16 1.78 24.82
C GLN A 9 -6.31 0.73 23.72
N LYS A 10 -7.39 -0.05 23.73
CA LYS A 10 -7.70 -1.02 22.69
C LYS A 10 -7.95 -0.33 21.34
N HIS A 11 -8.75 0.73 21.34
CA HIS A 11 -9.04 1.52 20.13
C HIS A 11 -7.78 2.16 19.54
N ILE A 12 -6.91 2.73 20.39
CA ILE A 12 -5.61 3.30 19.99
C ILE A 12 -4.69 2.21 19.43
N SER A 13 -4.71 1.01 20.00
CA SER A 13 -3.91 -0.13 19.53
C SER A 13 -4.43 -0.68 18.20
N GLU A 14 -5.74 -0.70 17.97
CA GLU A 14 -6.35 -1.09 16.70
C GLU A 14 -6.06 -0.07 15.59
N VAL A 15 -6.09 1.23 15.91
CA VAL A 15 -5.65 2.29 14.98
C VAL A 15 -4.14 2.19 14.71
N ARG A 16 -3.31 1.90 15.73
CA ARG A 16 -1.87 1.64 15.56
C ARG A 16 -1.54 0.33 14.84
N ALA A 17 -2.43 -0.65 14.86
CA ALA A 17 -2.25 -1.89 14.09
C ALA A 17 -2.56 -1.69 12.60
N LYS A 18 -3.39 -0.69 12.25
CA LYS A 18 -3.48 -0.18 10.87
C LYS A 18 -2.23 0.59 10.43
N ASP A 19 -1.38 0.97 11.39
CA ASP A 19 -0.01 1.48 11.23
C ASP A 19 1.02 0.34 11.09
N MET A 20 0.57 -0.90 10.79
CA MET A 20 1.45 -1.91 10.20
C MET A 20 1.94 -1.32 8.88
N ALA A 21 3.16 -0.77 8.90
CA ALA A 21 3.79 -0.12 7.76
C ALA A 21 3.67 -1.03 6.54
N LEU A 22 2.68 -0.76 5.69
CA LEU A 22 2.46 -1.50 4.47
C LEU A 22 3.77 -1.39 3.69
N LYS A 23 4.34 -2.54 3.34
CA LYS A 23 5.60 -2.58 2.60
C LYS A 23 5.27 -2.70 1.13
N ILE A 24 6.24 -2.32 0.29
CA ILE A 24 6.17 -2.59 -1.15
C ILE A 24 5.91 -4.07 -1.44
N THR A 25 6.37 -4.98 -0.58
CA THR A 25 6.13 -6.43 -0.70
C THR A 25 4.69 -6.86 -0.44
N ASP A 26 3.86 -5.99 0.12
CA ASP A 26 2.46 -6.26 0.45
C ASP A 26 1.51 -5.81 -0.67
N LEU A 27 2.03 -5.19 -1.73
CA LEU A 27 1.28 -4.89 -2.95
C LEU A 27 0.95 -6.20 -3.69
N ASP A 28 -0.26 -6.29 -4.25
CA ASP A 28 -0.73 -7.42 -5.07
C ASP A 28 -0.11 -7.43 -6.50
N ILE A 29 1.07 -6.83 -6.64
CA ILE A 29 1.89 -6.82 -7.84
C ILE A 29 3.36 -6.96 -7.48
N ASN A 30 4.17 -7.40 -8.43
CA ASN A 30 5.62 -7.41 -8.30
C ASN A 30 6.29 -6.58 -9.41
N GLY A 31 7.62 -6.50 -9.36
CA GLY A 31 8.40 -5.77 -10.36
C GLY A 31 8.29 -6.35 -11.78
N ASP A 32 8.00 -7.65 -11.95
CA ASP A 32 7.83 -8.25 -13.27
C ASP A 32 6.49 -7.87 -13.90
N ASP A 33 5.44 -7.68 -13.09
CA ASP A 33 4.16 -7.16 -13.57
C ASP A 33 4.31 -5.73 -14.12
N LEU A 34 5.08 -4.89 -13.42
CA LEU A 34 5.39 -3.53 -13.86
C LEU A 34 6.25 -3.52 -15.13
N LYS A 35 7.22 -4.45 -15.27
CA LYS A 35 7.96 -4.62 -16.53
C LYS A 35 7.03 -5.00 -17.68
N GLY A 36 6.04 -5.84 -17.43
CA GLY A 36 5.06 -6.28 -18.43
C GLY A 36 4.25 -5.14 -19.06
N ILE A 37 4.08 -4.03 -18.33
CA ILE A 37 3.40 -2.82 -18.82
C ILE A 37 4.36 -1.73 -19.33
N GLY A 38 5.68 -2.01 -19.35
CA GLY A 38 6.70 -1.13 -19.93
C GLY A 38 7.58 -0.36 -18.94
N ILE A 39 7.32 -0.47 -17.64
CA ILE A 39 8.11 0.23 -16.61
C ILE A 39 9.49 -0.43 -16.47
N GLN A 40 10.54 0.37 -16.67
CA GLN A 40 11.90 -0.13 -16.62
C GLN A 40 12.37 -0.41 -15.20
N SER A 41 13.19 -1.44 -15.05
CA SER A 41 13.82 -1.76 -13.77
C SER A 41 14.75 -0.64 -13.34
N GLY A 42 14.76 -0.33 -12.04
CA GLY A 42 15.64 0.67 -11.46
C GLY A 42 14.89 1.74 -10.66
N PRO A 43 15.45 2.96 -10.55
CA PRO A 43 14.89 4.01 -9.71
C PRO A 43 13.45 4.39 -10.06
N GLU A 44 13.07 4.29 -11.34
CA GLU A 44 11.71 4.58 -11.82
C GLU A 44 10.68 3.59 -11.27
N MET A 45 10.94 2.29 -11.39
CA MET A 45 10.09 1.25 -10.78
C MET A 45 9.93 1.47 -9.28
N GLY A 46 11.00 1.84 -8.57
CA GLY A 46 10.93 2.17 -7.16
C GLY A 46 10.02 3.37 -6.86
N ARG A 47 10.00 4.40 -7.72
CA ARG A 47 9.09 5.54 -7.59
C ARG A 47 7.64 5.12 -7.79
N VAL A 48 7.35 4.32 -8.82
CA VAL A 48 5.98 3.83 -9.09
C VAL A 48 5.49 2.96 -7.94
N LEU A 49 6.29 1.98 -7.49
CA LEU A 49 5.93 1.12 -6.35
C LEU A 49 5.66 1.91 -5.07
N LYS A 50 6.39 3.01 -4.85
CA LYS A 50 6.13 3.90 -3.71
C LYS A 50 4.83 4.68 -3.88
N GLY A 51 4.54 5.21 -5.06
CA GLY A 51 3.28 5.90 -5.33
C GLY A 51 2.06 4.98 -5.17
N LEU A 52 2.16 3.74 -5.67
CA LEU A 52 1.12 2.72 -5.49
C LEU A 52 0.92 2.37 -4.02
N LEU A 53 2.02 2.30 -3.25
CA LEU A 53 1.95 2.08 -1.82
C LEU A 53 1.16 3.20 -1.12
N ASP A 54 1.43 4.46 -1.48
CA ASP A 54 0.70 5.61 -0.94
C ASP A 54 -0.80 5.54 -1.29
N VAL A 55 -1.16 5.14 -2.52
CA VAL A 55 -2.57 4.92 -2.93
C VAL A 55 -3.26 3.83 -2.11
N VAL A 56 -2.58 2.71 -1.85
CA VAL A 56 -3.13 1.61 -1.05
C VAL A 56 -3.23 1.97 0.44
N LEU A 57 -2.34 2.81 0.94
CA LEU A 57 -2.42 3.35 2.30
C LEU A 57 -3.65 4.25 2.47
N GLU A 58 -4.03 5.00 1.44
CA GLU A 58 -5.26 5.82 1.43
C GLU A 58 -6.53 4.96 1.26
N ASP A 59 -6.52 4.01 0.33
CA ASP A 59 -7.60 3.04 0.12
C ASP A 59 -7.08 1.61 -0.03
N PRO A 60 -7.17 0.78 1.03
CA PRO A 60 -6.75 -0.62 0.98
C PRO A 60 -7.46 -1.46 -0.08
N LEU A 61 -8.65 -1.04 -0.56
CA LEU A 61 -9.38 -1.74 -1.62
C LEU A 61 -8.74 -1.55 -3.01
N MET A 62 -7.75 -0.67 -3.13
CA MET A 62 -6.94 -0.51 -4.34
C MET A 62 -5.87 -1.60 -4.48
N ASN A 63 -5.60 -2.38 -3.44
CA ASN A 63 -4.58 -3.44 -3.46
C ASN A 63 -5.03 -4.70 -4.21
N THR A 64 -5.38 -4.54 -5.48
CA THR A 64 -5.62 -5.64 -6.41
C THR A 64 -4.75 -5.45 -7.64
N LYS A 65 -4.24 -6.54 -8.19
CA LYS A 65 -3.38 -6.53 -9.37
C LYS A 65 -3.88 -5.63 -10.49
N GLU A 66 -5.16 -5.74 -10.85
CA GLU A 66 -5.79 -4.99 -11.94
C GLU A 66 -5.75 -3.48 -11.70
N LYS A 67 -6.18 -3.04 -10.51
CA LYS A 67 -6.22 -1.62 -10.13
C LYS A 67 -4.83 -1.03 -10.00
N LEU A 68 -3.89 -1.77 -9.41
CA LEU A 68 -2.50 -1.32 -9.27
C LEU A 68 -1.81 -1.18 -10.62
N LEU A 69 -2.08 -2.06 -11.58
CA LEU A 69 -1.53 -1.94 -12.93
C LEU A 69 -2.16 -0.81 -13.74
N GLU A 70 -3.45 -0.54 -13.55
CA GLU A 70 -4.11 0.62 -14.14
C GLU A 70 -3.53 1.92 -13.57
N GLU A 71 -3.41 2.01 -12.26
CA GLU A 71 -2.84 3.17 -11.58
C GLU A 71 -1.36 3.37 -11.95
N ALA A 72 -0.58 2.30 -12.06
CA ALA A 72 0.80 2.36 -12.50
C ALA A 72 0.96 2.96 -13.90
N LYS A 73 0.00 2.72 -14.81
CA LYS A 73 0.01 3.31 -16.16
C LYS A 73 -0.31 4.80 -16.15
N HIS A 74 -1.12 5.27 -15.19
CA HIS A 74 -1.39 6.70 -15.02
C HIS A 74 -0.21 7.48 -14.44
N MET A 75 0.74 6.80 -13.78
CA MET A 75 1.95 7.38 -13.20
C MET A 75 3.14 7.48 -14.16
N MET A 76 3.03 6.92 -15.37
CA MET A 76 4.02 7.01 -16.46
C MET A 76 3.96 8.36 -17.17
#